data_AF-A0A497N5H4-F1
#
_entry.id   AF-A0A497N5H4-F1
#
_cell.length_a   1.000
_cell.length_b   1.000
_cell.length_c   1.000
_cell.angle_alpha   90.00
_cell.angle_beta   90.00
_cell.angle_gamma   90.00
#
_symmetry.space_group_name_H-M   'P 1'
#
loop_
_entity.id
_entity.type
_entity.pdbx_description
1 polymer ?
#
loop_
_entity_poly.entity_id
_entity_poly.type
_entity_poly.pdbx_seq_one_letter_code
_entity_poly.pdbx_strand_id
1 'polypeptide(L)'
;MKATTGWDMTPEEARNSGLRAVNLMRAFNVQCGITREHDATSERYGSTPVDGPTKGISVRPHWDEMLNNYYSILGWDIKTGKPLQETLKALGLEHVIKDIW
;
A
#
# COMPACT_ATOMS: atom_id res chain seq x y z
N MET A 1 -15.04 -15.07 -13.16
CA MET A 1 -14.90 -14.20 -14.34
C MET A 1 -15.40 -14.89 -15.60
N LYS A 2 -14.69 -15.90 -16.13
CA LYS A 2 -15.05 -16.57 -17.41
C LYS A 2 -16.52 -16.97 -17.56
N ALA A 3 -17.09 -17.67 -16.57
CA ALA A 3 -18.47 -18.17 -16.65
C ALA A 3 -19.55 -17.06 -16.65
N THR A 4 -19.23 -15.86 -16.19
CA THR A 4 -20.19 -14.75 -16.06
C THR A 4 -19.94 -13.65 -17.08
N THR A 5 -18.67 -13.30 -17.30
CA THR A 5 -18.28 -12.16 -18.15
C THR A 5 -17.67 -12.59 -19.48
N GLY A 6 -17.43 -13.90 -19.70
CA GLY A 6 -16.70 -14.42 -20.85
C GLY A 6 -15.19 -14.17 -20.80
N TRP A 7 -14.69 -13.42 -19.81
CA TRP A 7 -13.28 -13.08 -19.72
C TRP A 7 -12.47 -14.19 -19.06
N ASP A 8 -11.55 -14.77 -19.83
CA ASP A 8 -10.59 -15.78 -19.38
C ASP A 8 -9.42 -15.17 -18.60
N MET A 9 -9.74 -14.57 -17.45
CA MET A 9 -8.76 -13.89 -16.60
C MET A 9 -7.90 -14.89 -15.83
N THR A 10 -6.59 -14.77 -15.98
CA THR A 10 -5.59 -15.54 -15.22
C THR A 10 -5.44 -15.02 -13.79
N PRO A 11 -4.91 -15.82 -12.85
CA PRO A 11 -4.61 -15.36 -11.49
C PRO A 11 -3.61 -14.19 -11.45
N GLU A 12 -2.65 -14.15 -12.37
CA GLU A 12 -1.68 -13.06 -12.47
C GLU A 12 -2.34 -11.76 -12.94
N GLU A 13 -3.20 -11.82 -13.96
CA GLU A 13 -3.99 -10.66 -14.39
C GLU A 13 -4.91 -10.15 -13.28
N ALA A 14 -5.53 -11.07 -12.52
CA ALA A 14 -6.34 -10.72 -11.36
C ALA A 14 -5.53 -9.95 -10.31
N ARG A 15 -4.34 -10.47 -9.97
CA ARG A 15 -3.42 -9.84 -9.03
C ARG A 15 -2.97 -8.47 -9.52
N ASN A 16 -2.56 -8.37 -10.78
CA ASN A 16 -2.09 -7.12 -11.39
C ASN A 16 -3.22 -6.07 -11.47
N SER A 17 -4.48 -6.50 -11.68
CA SER A 17 -5.64 -5.62 -11.61
C SER A 17 -5.82 -5.02 -10.20
N GLY A 18 -5.70 -5.84 -9.15
CA GLY A 18 -5.73 -5.37 -7.77
C GLY A 18 -4.57 -4.42 -7.44
N LEU A 19 -3.36 -4.76 -7.85
CA LEU A 19 -2.19 -3.90 -7.66
C LEU A 19 -2.34 -2.56 -8.39
N ARG A 20 -2.89 -2.55 -9.61
CA ARG A 20 -3.19 -1.32 -10.35
C ARG A 20 -4.18 -0.45 -9.57
N ALA A 21 -5.26 -1.03 -9.05
CA ALA A 21 -6.25 -0.30 -8.27
C ALA A 21 -5.63 0.32 -7.00
N VAL A 22 -4.86 -0.46 -6.23
CA VAL A 22 -4.18 0.01 -5.02
C VAL A 22 -3.20 1.15 -5.32
N ASN A 23 -2.40 1.02 -6.38
CA ASN A 23 -1.43 2.05 -6.75
C ASN A 23 -2.09 3.32 -7.30
N LEU A 24 -3.20 3.20 -8.04
CA LEU A 24 -3.95 4.36 -8.49
C LEU A 24 -4.59 5.12 -7.32
N MET A 25 -5.19 4.41 -6.36
CA MET A 25 -5.71 5.02 -5.13
C MET A 25 -4.59 5.67 -4.32
N ARG A 26 -3.41 5.04 -4.24
CA ARG A 26 -2.26 5.64 -3.57
C ARG A 26 -1.78 6.91 -4.27
N ALA A 27 -1.70 6.92 -5.59
CA ALA A 27 -1.31 8.11 -6.35
C ALA A 27 -2.28 9.28 -6.10
N PHE A 28 -3.58 9.01 -6.10
CA PHE A 28 -4.59 10.02 -5.72
C PHE A 28 -4.36 10.54 -4.29
N ASN A 29 -4.17 9.65 -3.32
CA ASN A 29 -3.91 10.04 -1.93
C ASN A 29 -2.66 10.92 -1.80
N VAL A 30 -1.57 10.56 -2.49
CA VAL A 30 -0.33 11.36 -2.53
C VAL A 30 -0.58 12.74 -3.12
N GLN A 31 -1.34 12.82 -4.22
CA GLN A 31 -1.71 14.09 -4.84
C GLN A 31 -2.54 14.97 -3.88
N CYS A 32 -3.35 14.36 -3.02
CA CYS A 32 -4.10 15.03 -1.96
C CYS A 32 -3.28 15.32 -0.68
N GLY A 33 -1.98 15.04 -0.65
CA GLY A 33 -1.10 15.33 0.48
C GLY A 33 -1.00 14.23 1.53
N ILE A 34 -1.55 13.04 1.29
CA ILE A 34 -1.35 11.88 2.17
C ILE A 34 0.03 11.28 1.89
N THR A 35 0.89 11.38 2.88
CA THR A 35 2.29 10.92 2.84
C THR A 35 2.51 9.74 3.79
N ARG A 36 3.76 9.23 3.83
CA ARG A 36 4.20 8.24 4.83
C ARG A 36 3.80 8.57 6.26
N GLU A 37 3.83 9.84 6.65
CA GLU A 37 3.49 10.29 8.02
C GLU A 37 2.04 9.96 8.42
N HIS A 38 1.17 9.78 7.43
CA HIS A 38 -0.24 9.47 7.63
C HIS A 38 -0.50 7.95 7.69
N ASP A 39 0.47 7.11 7.34
CA ASP A 39 0.36 5.66 7.39
C ASP A 39 0.68 5.14 8.81
N ALA A 40 -0.10 5.63 9.77
CA ALA A 40 0.04 5.35 11.19
C ALA A 40 -1.28 4.90 11.82
N THR A 41 -1.18 4.21 12.96
CA THR A 41 -2.35 3.82 13.74
C THR A 41 -2.77 4.94 14.69
N SER A 42 -4.07 5.01 15.00
CA SER A 42 -4.54 5.87 16.08
C SER A 42 -3.88 5.49 17.41
N GLU A 43 -3.79 6.44 18.33
CA GLU A 43 -3.14 6.22 19.63
C GLU A 43 -3.72 5.01 20.38
N ARG A 44 -5.05 4.86 20.34
CA ARG A 44 -5.76 3.73 20.96
C ARG A 44 -5.43 2.40 20.29
N TYR A 45 -5.47 2.34 18.95
CA TYR A 45 -5.24 1.09 18.23
C TYR A 45 -3.77 0.64 18.32
N GLY A 46 -2.83 1.58 18.29
CA GLY A 46 -1.40 1.32 18.49
C GLY A 46 -0.96 1.26 19.95
N SER A 47 -1.89 1.22 20.91
CA SER A 47 -1.55 1.13 22.34
C SER A 47 -1.15 -0.29 22.74
N THR A 48 -0.32 -0.41 23.78
CA THR A 48 0.09 -1.73 24.29
C THR A 48 -1.09 -2.40 24.99
N PRO A 49 -1.43 -3.67 24.64
CA PRO A 49 -2.50 -4.40 25.30
C PRO A 49 -2.28 -4.51 26.82
N VAL A 50 -3.34 -4.31 27.60
CA VAL A 50 -3.29 -4.34 29.08
C VAL A 50 -3.70 -5.69 29.68
N ASP A 51 -4.31 -6.56 28.87
CA ASP A 51 -4.82 -7.88 29.23
C ASP A 51 -4.73 -8.88 28.05
N GLY A 52 -5.14 -10.12 28.31
CA GLY A 52 -5.13 -11.21 27.33
C GLY A 52 -3.73 -11.80 27.03
N PRO A 53 -3.65 -12.71 26.03
CA PRO A 53 -2.43 -13.46 25.72
C PRO A 53 -1.25 -12.60 25.23
N THR A 54 -1.53 -11.41 24.70
CA THR A 54 -0.52 -10.47 24.18
C THR A 54 -0.29 -9.28 25.10
N LYS A 55 -0.74 -9.36 26.36
CA LYS A 55 -0.54 -8.32 27.38
C LYS A 55 0.93 -7.87 27.42
N GLY A 56 1.15 -6.56 27.35
CA GLY A 56 2.48 -5.94 27.41
C GLY A 56 3.27 -5.97 26.10
N ILE A 57 2.78 -6.63 25.05
CA ILE A 57 3.47 -6.71 23.76
C ILE A 57 3.04 -5.52 22.87
N SER A 58 3.95 -4.58 22.65
CA SER A 58 3.68 -3.37 21.85
C SER A 58 4.09 -3.54 20.39
N VAL A 59 3.27 -3.04 19.46
CA VAL A 59 3.62 -2.97 18.03
C VAL A 59 4.49 -1.75 17.69
N ARG A 60 4.45 -0.69 18.51
CA ARG A 60 5.10 0.60 18.21
C ARG A 60 6.58 0.50 17.85
N PRO A 61 7.42 -0.30 18.56
CA PRO A 61 8.84 -0.43 18.22
C PRO A 61 9.11 -1.01 16.83
N HIS A 62 8.13 -1.72 16.25
CA HIS A 62 8.26 -2.41 14.96
C HIS A 62 7.54 -1.70 13.82
N TRP A 63 6.81 -0.62 14.10
CA TRP A 63 5.90 0.01 13.13
C TRP A 63 6.63 0.51 11.88
N ASP A 64 7.76 1.19 12.05
CA ASP A 64 8.54 1.72 10.93
C ASP A 64 9.14 0.62 10.05
N GLU A 65 9.60 -0.47 10.66
CA GLU A 65 10.11 -1.64 9.95
C GLU A 65 9.00 -2.33 9.15
N MET A 66 7.84 -2.53 9.77
CA MET A 66 6.66 -3.08 9.10
C MET A 66 6.23 -2.21 7.90
N LEU A 67 6.24 -0.89 8.06
CA LEU A 67 5.87 0.05 7.01
C LEU A 67 6.90 0.03 5.85
N ASN A 68 8.20 -0.02 6.18
CA ASN A 68 9.27 -0.15 5.18
C ASN A 68 9.15 -1.44 4.37
N ASN A 69 8.87 -2.57 5.05
CA ASN A 69 8.68 -3.85 4.39
C ASN A 69 7.45 -3.80 3.46
N TYR A 70 6.33 -3.26 3.94
CA TYR A 70 5.12 -3.11 3.14
C TYR A 70 5.35 -2.28 1.87
N TYR A 71 6.03 -1.13 1.99
CA TYR A 71 6.37 -0.30 0.84
C TYR A 71 7.32 -1.01 -0.13
N SER A 72 8.32 -1.71 0.38
CA SER A 72 9.25 -2.48 -0.45
C SER A 72 8.52 -3.55 -1.28
N ILE A 73 7.57 -4.27 -0.66
CA ILE A 73 6.76 -5.29 -1.34
C ILE A 73 5.87 -4.68 -2.42
N LEU A 74 5.31 -3.49 -2.19
CA LEU A 74 4.47 -2.80 -3.16
C LEU A 74 5.25 -2.01 -4.23
N GLY A 75 6.57 -1.90 -4.11
CA GLY A 75 7.39 -1.09 -5.01
C GLY A 75 7.16 0.41 -4.80
N TRP A 76 7.10 0.85 -3.54
CA TRP A 76 6.94 2.24 -3.14
C TRP A 76 8.24 2.77 -2.53
N ASP A 77 8.50 4.07 -2.70
CA ASP A 77 9.63 4.75 -2.10
C ASP A 77 9.47 4.80 -0.57
N ILE A 78 10.46 4.26 0.15
CA ILE A 78 10.36 4.09 1.60
C ILE A 78 10.32 5.41 2.37
N LYS A 79 10.81 6.51 1.79
CA LYS A 79 10.88 7.81 2.48
C LYS A 79 9.58 8.58 2.32
N THR A 80 9.02 8.59 1.12
CA THR A 80 7.87 9.41 0.73
C THR A 80 6.56 8.64 0.75
N GLY A 81 6.61 7.31 0.61
CA GLY A 81 5.43 6.44 0.44
C GLY A 81 4.78 6.57 -0.93
N LYS A 82 5.48 7.14 -1.93
CA LYS A 82 5.02 7.24 -3.33
C LYS A 82 5.28 5.93 -4.07
N PRO A 83 4.35 5.43 -4.90
CA PRO A 83 4.67 4.36 -5.84
C PRO A 83 5.85 4.76 -6.74
N LEU A 84 6.83 3.87 -6.89
CA LEU A 84 8.00 4.12 -7.74
C LEU A 84 7.59 4.23 -9.21
N GLN A 85 8.35 4.99 -10.01
CA GLN A 85 8.02 5.21 -11.42
C GLN A 85 7.99 3.89 -12.20
N GLU A 86 8.91 2.96 -11.91
CA GLU A 86 8.95 1.62 -12.49
C GLU A 86 7.71 0.78 -12.14
N THR A 87 7.21 0.87 -10.90
CA THR A 87 6.00 0.19 -10.44
C THR A 87 4.77 0.70 -11.20
N LEU A 88 4.66 2.03 -11.35
CA LEU A 88 3.56 2.65 -12.10
C LEU A 88 3.58 2.26 -13.58
N LYS A 89 4.76 2.27 -14.22
CA LYS A 89 4.93 1.81 -15.60
C LYS A 89 4.51 0.34 -15.76
N ALA A 90 5.01 -0.54 -14.90
CA ALA A 90 4.68 -1.97 -14.94
C ALA A 90 3.18 -2.26 -14.79
N LEU A 91 2.45 -1.38 -14.08
CA LEU A 91 1.00 -1.50 -13.88
C LEU A 91 0.16 -0.75 -14.93
N GLY A 92 0.78 -0.06 -15.90
CA GLY A 92 0.07 0.73 -16.92
C GLY A 92 -0.48 2.05 -16.40
N LEU A 93 0.13 2.62 -15.37
CA LEU A 93 -0.26 3.86 -14.69
C LEU A 93 0.71 5.02 -15.00
N GLU A 94 1.34 5.01 -16.17
CA GLU A 94 2.36 6.01 -16.54
C GLU A 94 1.83 7.44 -16.51
N HIS A 95 0.54 7.61 -16.83
CA HIS A 95 -0.13 8.90 -16.90
C HIS A 95 -0.21 9.64 -15.56
N VAL A 96 -0.16 8.93 -14.41
CA VAL A 96 -0.19 9.57 -13.09
C VAL A 96 1.19 9.97 -12.56
N ILE A 97 2.29 9.56 -13.22
CA ILE A 97 3.65 9.83 -12.73
C ILE A 97 3.86 11.34 -12.57
N LYS A 98 3.48 12.14 -13.57
CA LYS A 98 3.61 13.60 -13.58
C LYS A 98 2.86 14.32 -12.44
N ASP A 99 1.87 13.66 -11.85
CA ASP A 99 1.01 14.26 -10.82
C ASP A 99 1.61 14.08 -9.41
N ILE A 100 2.54 13.12 -9.25
CA ILE A 100 3.12 12.75 -7.96
C ILE A 100 4.66 12.71 -7.93
N TRP A 101 5.34 12.81 -9.07
CA TRP A 101 6.80 12.88 -9.22
C TRP A 101 7.20 14.13 -9.99
#